data_AF-A0A8T4MNC6-F1
#
_entry.id   AF-A0A8T4MNC6-F1
#
_cell.length_a   1.000
_cell.length_b   1.000
_cell.length_c   1.000
_cell.angle_alpha   90.00
_cell.angle_beta   90.00
_cell.angle_gamma   90.00
#
_symmetry.space_group_name_H-M   'P 1'
#
loop_
_entity.id
_entity.type
_entity.pdbx_description
1 polymer ?
#
loop_
_entity_poly.entity_id
_entity_poly.type
_entity_poly.pdbx_seq_one_letter_code
_entity_poly.pdbx_strand_id
1 'polypeptide(L)' 'MEKEGKEGKVVKIDSKLLKRVGEFIKKEENRLKFSNKKQFIDLAVCEYLEKLGKRGK' A
#
# COMPACT_ATOMS: atom_id res chain seq x y z
N MET A 1 17.47 20.25 14.40
CA MET A 1 16.39 19.24 14.46
C MET A 1 15.59 19.39 13.17
N GLU A 2 16.05 18.71 12.13
CA GLU A 2 15.40 18.73 10.82
C GLU A 2 14.04 18.06 10.97
N LYS A 3 12.96 18.83 10.78
CA LYS A 3 11.63 18.25 10.67
C LYS A 3 11.56 17.63 9.28
N GLU A 4 11.81 16.33 9.18
CA GLU A 4 11.42 15.55 8.00
C GLU A 4 9.92 15.77 7.78
N GLY A 5 9.61 16.65 6.82
CA GLY A 5 8.25 16.89 6.39
C GLY A 5 7.71 15.59 5.82
N LYS A 6 6.58 15.11 6.35
CA LYS A 6 5.79 14.10 5.66
C LYS A 6 5.29 14.72 4.35
N GLU A 7 6.07 14.61 3.28
CA GLU A 7 5.62 14.90 1.92
C GLU A 7 4.59 13.84 1.52
N GLY A 8 3.37 14.01 2.01
CA GLY A 8 2.24 13.17 1.65
C GLY A 8 1.78 13.52 0.24
N LYS A 9 2.38 12.91 -0.79
CA LYS A 9 1.90 13.04 -2.15
C LYS A 9 0.59 12.26 -2.31
N VAL A 10 -0.50 12.96 -2.62
CA VAL A 10 -1.81 12.34 -2.82
C VAL A 10 -1.85 11.74 -4.23
N VAL A 11 -2.14 10.44 -4.32
CA VAL A 11 -2.30 9.74 -5.60
C VAL A 11 -3.76 9.39 -5.83
N LYS A 12 -4.23 9.56 -7.08
CA LYS A 12 -5.57 9.13 -7.47
C LYS A 12 -5.56 7.61 -7.65
N ILE A 13 -6.44 6.94 -6.91
CA ILE A 13 -6.64 5.49 -7.00
C ILE A 13 -8.10 5.26 -7.38
N ASP A 14 -8.34 4.29 -8.25
CA ASP A 14 -9.70 3.89 -8.62
C ASP A 14 -10.52 3.51 -7.36
N SER A 15 -11.73 4.04 -7.28
CA SER A 15 -12.58 3.87 -6.10
C SER A 15 -13.04 2.43 -5.90
N LYS A 16 -13.19 1.64 -6.98
CA LYS A 16 -13.51 0.20 -6.89
C LYS A 16 -12.31 -0.56 -6.36
N LEU A 17 -11.09 -0.22 -6.81
CA LEU A 17 -9.86 -0.81 -6.27
C LEU A 17 -9.71 -0.50 -4.77
N LEU A 18 -9.89 0.75 -4.36
CA LEU A 18 -9.80 1.14 -2.95
C LEU A 18 -10.86 0.45 -2.07
N LYS A 19 -12.07 0.22 -2.62
CA LYS A 19 -13.12 -0.55 -1.95
C LYS A 19 -12.70 -2.01 -1.77
N ARG A 20 -12.22 -2.67 -2.82
CA ARG A 20 -11.71 -4.04 -2.76
C ARG A 20 -10.57 -4.20 -1.76
N VAL A 21 -9.62 -3.25 -1.73
CA VAL A 21 -8.54 -3.22 -0.73
C VAL A 21 -9.10 -3.13 0.69
N GLY A 22 -10.11 -2.27 0.90
CA GLY A 22 -10.80 -2.16 2.18
C GLY A 22 -11.48 -3.47 2.60
N GLU A 23 -12.15 -4.15 1.68
CA GLU A 23 -12.78 -5.45 1.91
C GLU A 23 -11.73 -6.54 2.19
N PHE A 24 -10.60 -6.51 1.50
CA PHE A 24 -9.49 -7.45 1.68
C PHE A 24 -8.85 -7.34 3.07
N ILE A 25 -8.59 -6.11 3.54
CA ILE A 25 -8.00 -5.85 4.87
C ILE A 25 -8.98 -6.24 5.99
N LYS A 26 -10.28 -6.11 5.75
CA LYS A 26 -11.32 -6.47 6.74
C LYS A 26 -11.47 -7.98 6.95
N LYS A 27 -10.95 -8.83 6.04
CA LYS A 27 -10.96 -10.29 6.24
C LYS A 27 -10.12 -10.64 7.47
N GLU A 28 -10.63 -11.52 8.32
CA GLU A 28 -10.06 -11.85 9.64
C GLU A 28 -8.59 -12.30 9.56
N GLU A 29 -8.26 -13.08 8.53
CA GLU A 29 -6.91 -13.55 8.21
C GLU A 29 -5.90 -12.41 7.91
N ASN A 30 -6.39 -11.25 7.49
CA ASN A 30 -5.59 -10.08 7.09
C ASN A 30 -5.59 -8.96 8.14
N ARG A 31 -6.47 -9.01 9.15
CA ARG A 31 -6.56 -7.97 10.21
C ARG A 31 -5.28 -7.88 11.05
N LEU A 32 -4.55 -8.99 11.20
CA LEU A 32 -3.29 -9.03 11.93
C LEU A 32 -2.08 -8.53 11.11
N LYS A 33 -2.18 -8.52 9.77
CA LYS A 33 -1.10 -8.11 8.87
C LYS A 33 -1.15 -6.65 8.45
N PHE A 34 -2.34 -6.05 8.38
CA PHE A 34 -2.51 -4.72 7.81
C PHE A 34 -3.35 -3.82 8.72
N SER A 35 -2.72 -2.83 9.35
CA SER A 35 -3.42 -1.90 10.26
C SER A 35 -4.31 -0.88 9.53
N ASN A 36 -3.99 -0.53 8.28
CA ASN A 36 -4.78 0.42 7.48
C ASN A 36 -4.56 0.26 5.96
N LYS A 37 -5.42 0.92 5.16
CA LYS A 37 -5.37 0.88 3.68
C LYS A 37 -4.06 1.40 3.10
N LYS A 38 -3.50 2.46 3.68
CA LYS A 38 -2.24 3.06 3.21
C LYS A 38 -1.09 2.07 3.36
N GLN A 39 -0.98 1.46 4.53
CA GLN A 39 0.09 0.51 4.84
C GLN A 39 0.02 -0.73 3.95
N PHE A 40 -1.18 -1.22 3.64
CA PHE A 40 -1.36 -2.27 2.64
C PHE A 40 -0.88 -1.84 1.24
N ILE A 41 -1.29 -0.64 0.79
CA ILE A 41 -0.92 -0.13 -0.54
C ILE A 41 0.60 0.09 -0.63
N ASP A 42 1.22 0.67 0.41
CA ASP A 42 2.66 0.91 0.46
C ASP A 42 3.44 -0.40 0.32
N LEU A 43 3.06 -1.45 1.06
CA LEU A 43 3.68 -2.77 0.98
C LEU A 43 3.48 -3.42 -0.39
N ALA A 44 2.25 -3.37 -0.94
CA ALA A 44 1.95 -3.94 -2.25
C ALA A 44 2.75 -3.26 -3.37
N VAL A 45 2.89 -1.93 -3.31
CA VAL A 45 3.71 -1.16 -4.26
C VAL A 45 5.20 -1.52 -4.11
N CYS A 46 5.70 -1.60 -2.88
CA CYS A 46 7.09 -1.99 -2.60
C CYS A 46 7.40 -3.37 -3.20
N GLU A 47 6.58 -4.37 -2.88
CA GLU A 47 6.75 -5.74 -3.38
C GLU A 47 6.67 -5.82 -4.92
N TYR A 48 5.75 -5.05 -5.52
CA TYR A 48 5.61 -4.98 -6.97
C TYR A 48 6.86 -4.38 -7.64
N LEU A 49 7.39 -3.28 -7.09
CA LEU A 49 8.60 -2.64 -7.60
C LEU A 49 9.83 -3.54 -7.46
N GLU A 50 9.97 -4.24 -6.33
CA GLU A 50 11.06 -5.22 -6.15
C GLU A 50 10.98 -6.36 -7.16
N LYS A 51 9.78 -6.87 -7.43
CA LYS A 51 9.55 -7.91 -8.46
C LYS A 51 9.84 -7.39 -9.86
N LEU A 52 9.48 -6.16 -10.18
CA LEU A 52 9.82 -5.53 -11.46
C LEU A 52 11.33 -5.37 -11.62
N GLY A 53 12.02 -4.88 -10.59
CA GLY A 53 13.49 -4.73 -10.61
C GLY A 53 14.23 -6.06 -10.77
N LYS A 54 13.70 -7.15 -10.23
CA LYS A 54 14.25 -8.51 -10.38
C LYS A 54 13.96 -9.15 -11.75
N ARG A 55 12.92 -8.73 -12.47
CA ARG A 55 12.60 -9.21 -13.83
C ARG A 55 13.36 -8.50 -14.95
N GLY A 56 14.08 -7.42 -14.62
CA GLY A 56 14.87 -6.62 -15.56
C GLY A 56 16.37 -6.95 -15.59
N LYS A 57 16.82 -8.08 -15.04
CA LYS A 57 18.19 -8.59 -15.14
C LYS A 57 18.22 -9.93 -15.84
#